data_AF-A0A897MYG4-F1
#
_entry.id   AF-A0A897MYG4-F1
#
_cell.length_a   1.000
_cell.length_b   1.000
_cell.length_c   1.000
_cell.angle_alpha   90.00
_cell.angle_beta   90.00
_cell.angle_gamma   90.00
#
_symmetry.space_group_name_H-M   'P 1'
#
loop_
_entity.id
_entity.type
_entity.pdbx_description
1 polymer ?
#
loop_
_entity_poly.entity_id
_entity_poly.type
_entity_poly.pdbx_seq_one_letter_code
_entity_poly.pdbx_strand_id
1 'polypeptide(L)'
;MADRAVSAVVGKALEASIVIIYIGLLTTTLYAGVLPEHRTAAATEVADRTVADVSGDLQTAVPSSTATNRTEQQVDLPATIRGETYWIRVQNDTLVLEHPHSDVGERAPIVLPRSVTSVEGEWRSDEQTVITAERSDDTIEIRLETGER
;
A
#
# COMPACT_ATOMS: atom_id res chain seq x y z
N MET A 1 -3.08 7.23 68.26
CA MET A 1 -2.81 8.29 67.26
C MET A 1 -2.23 7.73 65.96
N ALA A 2 -1.44 6.64 66.01
CA ALA A 2 -0.86 5.97 64.83
C ALA A 2 -1.90 5.38 63.83
N ASP A 3 -3.00 4.76 64.28
CA ASP A 3 -3.98 4.13 63.39
C ASP A 3 -4.66 5.11 62.42
N ARG A 4 -4.87 6.37 62.83
CA ARG A 4 -5.44 7.40 61.95
C ARG A 4 -4.47 7.84 60.86
N ALA A 5 -3.17 7.87 61.14
CA ALA A 5 -2.15 8.19 60.14
C ALA A 5 -2.02 7.07 59.09
N VAL A 6 -2.09 5.80 59.52
CA VAL A 6 -2.06 4.64 58.61
C VAL A 6 -3.30 4.62 57.71
N SER A 7 -4.49 4.86 58.26
CA SER A 7 -5.73 4.95 57.46
C SER A 7 -5.69 6.08 56.42
N ALA A 8 -5.14 7.24 56.78
CA ALA A 8 -5.00 8.37 55.85
C ALA A 8 -4.02 8.06 54.69
N VAL A 9 -2.89 7.40 55.00
CA VAL A 9 -1.89 7.00 54.00
C VAL A 9 -2.44 5.93 53.06
N VAL A 10 -3.11 4.90 53.60
CA VAL A 10 -3.73 3.84 52.80
C VAL A 10 -4.81 4.39 51.88
N GLY A 11 -5.65 5.29 52.36
CA GLY A 11 -6.68 5.95 51.54
C GLY A 11 -6.07 6.73 50.37
N LYS A 12 -4.99 7.48 50.61
CA LYS A 12 -4.31 8.24 49.56
C LYS A 12 -3.56 7.36 48.57
N ALA A 13 -2.97 6.27 49.03
CA ALA A 13 -2.33 5.30 48.15
C ALA A 13 -3.33 4.60 47.21
N LEU A 14 -4.53 4.30 47.73
CA LEU A 14 -5.61 3.69 46.94
C LEU A 14 -6.23 4.66 45.94
N GLU A 15 -6.36 5.94 46.31
CA GLU A 15 -6.76 7.00 45.37
C GLU A 15 -5.73 7.15 44.24
N ALA A 16 -4.44 7.20 44.57
CA ALA A 16 -3.37 7.29 43.58
C ALA A 16 -3.31 6.07 42.64
N SER A 17 -3.52 4.85 43.17
CA SER A 17 -3.51 3.64 42.34
C SER A 17 -4.69 3.60 41.37
N ILE A 18 -5.88 4.04 41.79
CA ILE A 18 -7.05 4.16 40.91
C ILE A 18 -6.76 5.15 39.78
N VAL A 19 -6.18 6.31 40.08
CA VAL A 19 -5.82 7.31 39.07
C VAL A 19 -4.81 6.75 38.07
N ILE A 20 -3.78 6.03 38.54
CA ILE A 20 -2.78 5.40 37.67
C ILE A 20 -3.44 4.36 36.77
N ILE A 21 -4.30 3.50 37.31
CA ILE A 21 -5.02 2.48 36.52
C ILE A 21 -5.94 3.15 35.49
N TYR A 22 -6.63 4.22 35.88
CA TYR A 22 -7.50 4.99 34.99
C TYR A 22 -6.72 5.61 33.82
N ILE A 23 -5.57 6.24 34.11
CA ILE A 23 -4.69 6.80 33.07
C ILE A 23 -4.16 5.69 32.17
N GLY A 24 -3.77 4.54 32.72
CA GLY A 24 -3.32 3.39 31.94
C GLY A 24 -4.40 2.86 31.00
N LEU A 25 -5.64 2.72 31.48
CA LEU A 25 -6.79 2.32 30.68
C LEU A 25 -7.12 3.35 29.58
N LEU A 26 -7.15 4.63 29.92
CA LEU A 26 -7.36 5.71 28.95
C LEU A 26 -6.28 5.71 27.88
N THR A 27 -5.01 5.65 28.28
CA THR A 27 -3.88 5.63 27.34
C THR A 27 -3.97 4.43 26.42
N THR A 28 -4.26 3.24 26.98
CA THR A 28 -4.39 2.01 26.20
C THR A 28 -5.56 2.10 25.22
N THR A 29 -6.74 2.53 25.65
CA THR A 29 -7.93 2.62 24.79
C THR A 29 -7.77 3.67 23.68
N LEU A 30 -7.22 4.85 24.02
CA LEU A 30 -6.98 5.91 23.04
C LEU A 30 -5.91 5.53 22.02
N TYR A 31 -4.82 4.89 22.44
CA TYR A 31 -3.75 4.47 21.51
C TYR A 31 -4.07 3.19 20.74
N ALA A 32 -4.76 2.21 21.35
CA ALA A 32 -5.07 0.94 20.72
C ALA A 32 -6.26 1.00 19.76
N GLY A 33 -7.23 1.91 19.98
CA GLY A 33 -8.42 2.01 19.13
C GLY A 33 -8.22 2.91 17.92
N VAL A 34 -7.60 4.07 18.09
CA VAL A 34 -7.66 5.15 17.09
C VAL A 34 -6.53 5.06 16.05
N LEU A 35 -5.33 4.66 16.45
CA LEU A 35 -4.18 4.62 15.55
C LEU A 35 -4.22 3.51 14.49
N PRO A 36 -4.62 2.27 14.81
CA PRO A 36 -4.60 1.19 13.81
C PRO A 36 -5.57 1.45 12.66
N GLU A 37 -6.79 1.91 12.97
CA GLU A 37 -7.85 2.12 11.99
C GLU A 37 -7.52 3.27 11.02
N HIS A 38 -7.02 4.41 11.53
CA HIS A 38 -6.59 5.51 10.67
C HIS A 38 -5.37 5.14 9.80
N ARG A 39 -4.47 4.30 10.32
CA ARG A 39 -3.31 3.83 9.55
C ARG A 39 -3.73 2.89 8.43
N THR A 40 -4.73 2.04 8.65
CA THR A 40 -5.29 1.18 7.61
C THR A 40 -6.03 2.00 6.57
N ALA A 41 -6.89 2.94 6.97
CA ALA A 41 -7.60 3.80 6.01
C ALA A 41 -6.65 4.63 5.13
N ALA A 42 -5.61 5.22 5.72
CA ALA A 42 -4.59 5.94 4.97
C ALA A 42 -3.77 5.01 4.05
N ALA A 43 -3.55 3.76 4.46
CA ALA A 43 -2.87 2.77 3.62
C ALA A 43 -3.72 2.34 2.42
N THR A 44 -5.03 2.16 2.60
CA THR A 44 -5.98 1.86 1.52
C THR A 44 -6.03 3.01 0.51
N GLU A 45 -6.10 4.26 0.97
CA GLU A 45 -6.07 5.43 0.08
C GLU A 45 -4.78 5.50 -0.74
N VAL A 46 -3.63 5.20 -0.13
CA VAL A 46 -2.34 5.15 -0.83
C VAL A 46 -2.31 3.99 -1.83
N ALA A 47 -2.89 2.84 -1.50
CA ALA A 47 -2.99 1.69 -2.41
C ALA A 47 -3.83 2.02 -3.64
N ASP A 48 -5.03 2.60 -3.45
CA ASP A 48 -5.92 3.02 -4.54
C ASP A 48 -5.22 4.03 -5.47
N ARG A 49 -4.58 5.05 -4.89
CA ARG A 49 -3.82 6.03 -5.67
C ARG A 49 -2.67 5.42 -6.44
N THR A 50 -1.92 4.50 -5.82
CA THR A 50 -0.80 3.82 -6.48
C THR A 50 -1.31 3.00 -7.68
N VAL A 51 -2.39 2.26 -7.50
CA VAL A 51 -3.01 1.46 -8.57
C VAL A 51 -3.53 2.35 -9.71
N ALA A 52 -4.13 3.50 -9.38
CA ALA A 52 -4.59 4.47 -10.37
C ALA A 52 -3.44 5.11 -11.17
N ASP A 53 -2.35 5.49 -10.49
CA ASP A 53 -1.16 6.09 -11.11
C ASP A 53 -0.49 5.07 -12.05
N VAL A 54 -0.30 3.82 -11.61
CA VAL A 54 0.26 2.74 -12.45
C VAL A 54 -0.61 2.47 -13.68
N SER A 55 -1.94 2.48 -13.54
CA SER A 55 -2.85 2.33 -14.67
C SER A 55 -2.68 3.47 -15.70
N GLY A 56 -2.41 4.70 -15.24
CA GLY A 56 -2.09 5.83 -16.10
C GLY A 56 -0.72 5.71 -16.80
N ASP A 57 0.28 5.21 -16.08
CA ASP A 57 1.62 4.96 -16.64
C ASP A 57 1.60 3.88 -17.71
N LEU A 58 0.84 2.79 -17.49
CA LEU A 58 0.61 1.74 -18.49
C LEU A 58 0.00 2.31 -19.79
N GLN A 59 -0.97 3.22 -19.68
CA GLN A 59 -1.58 3.87 -20.85
C GLN A 59 -0.59 4.78 -21.59
N THR A 60 0.29 5.46 -20.86
CA THR A 60 1.30 6.36 -21.43
C THR A 60 2.44 5.61 -22.09
N ALA A 61 2.79 4.43 -21.56
CA ALA A 61 3.83 3.57 -22.10
C ALA A 61 3.47 2.97 -23.48
N VAL A 62 2.20 2.98 -23.88
CA VAL A 62 1.76 2.46 -25.18
C VAL A 62 2.30 3.35 -26.30
N PRO A 63 3.19 2.84 -27.20
CA PRO A 63 3.78 3.65 -28.24
C PRO A 63 2.72 4.14 -29.25
N SER A 64 2.49 5.44 -29.27
CA SER A 64 1.50 6.11 -30.14
C SER A 64 1.98 6.29 -31.60
N SER A 65 3.26 6.09 -31.88
CA SER A 65 3.87 6.19 -33.22
C SER A 65 4.31 4.82 -33.72
N THR A 66 4.05 4.51 -35.00
CA THR A 66 4.46 3.26 -35.68
C THR A 66 5.97 3.10 -35.86
N ALA A 67 6.77 4.15 -35.61
CA ALA A 67 8.22 4.10 -35.77
C ALA A 67 8.97 3.48 -34.57
N THR A 68 8.30 3.34 -33.42
CA THR A 68 8.92 2.83 -32.18
C THR A 68 8.46 1.40 -31.94
N ASN A 69 9.41 0.45 -31.98
CA ASN A 69 9.13 -0.97 -31.76
C ASN A 69 9.20 -1.38 -30.29
N ARG A 70 9.93 -0.64 -29.45
CA ARG A 70 10.07 -0.91 -28.02
C ARG A 70 10.12 0.39 -27.24
N THR A 71 9.35 0.47 -26.17
CA THR A 71 9.35 1.58 -25.20
C THR A 71 9.55 1.00 -23.82
N GLU A 72 10.49 1.58 -23.08
CA GLU A 72 10.73 1.24 -21.68
C GLU A 72 10.43 2.47 -20.84
N GLN A 73 9.58 2.32 -19.83
CA GLN A 73 9.21 3.38 -18.91
C GLN A 73 9.40 2.88 -17.48
N GLN A 74 10.26 3.57 -16.74
CA GLN A 74 10.40 3.34 -15.31
C GLN A 74 9.19 3.92 -14.58
N VAL A 75 8.68 3.15 -13.61
CA VAL A 75 7.57 3.56 -12.75
C VAL A 75 8.10 3.75 -11.35
N ASP A 76 7.81 4.90 -10.75
CA ASP A 76 8.19 5.20 -9.38
C ASP A 76 7.08 4.74 -8.42
N LEU A 77 7.31 3.61 -7.76
CA LEU A 77 6.41 3.07 -6.75
C LEU A 77 6.86 3.44 -5.33
N PRO A 78 5.92 3.68 -4.41
CA PRO A 78 6.25 3.74 -2.99
C PRO A 78 6.95 2.45 -2.54
N ALA A 79 8.08 2.56 -1.84
CA ALA A 79 8.83 1.39 -1.39
C ALA A 79 8.04 0.47 -0.44
N THR A 80 7.16 1.07 0.39
CA THR A 80 6.29 0.34 1.32
C THR A 80 4.93 1.02 1.45
N ILE A 81 3.90 0.21 1.71
CA ILE A 81 2.59 0.69 2.17
C ILE A 81 2.40 0.12 3.58
N ARG A 82 1.91 0.92 4.53
CA ARG A 82 1.79 0.52 5.95
C ARG A 82 3.10 -0.01 6.59
N GLY A 83 4.26 0.30 6.00
CA GLY A 83 5.58 -0.16 6.46
C GLY A 83 5.99 -1.55 5.97
N GLU A 84 5.22 -2.16 5.05
CA GLU A 84 5.51 -3.46 4.47
C GLU A 84 5.65 -3.36 2.94
N THR A 85 6.48 -4.25 2.37
CA THR A 85 6.62 -4.44 0.93
C THR A 85 5.35 -5.11 0.37
N TYR A 86 5.00 -4.78 -0.86
CA TYR A 86 3.81 -5.30 -1.54
C TYR A 86 4.15 -5.74 -2.96
N TRP A 87 3.20 -6.44 -3.58
CA TRP A 87 3.30 -6.90 -4.97
C TRP A 87 2.22 -6.27 -5.83
N ILE A 88 2.56 -6.00 -7.08
CA ILE A 88 1.61 -5.62 -8.11
C ILE A 88 1.62 -6.73 -9.16
N ARG A 89 0.44 -7.25 -9.51
CA ARG A 89 0.28 -8.34 -10.49
C ARG A 89 -0.82 -8.02 -11.47
N VAL A 90 -0.69 -8.53 -12.69
CA VAL A 90 -1.79 -8.51 -13.66
C VAL A 90 -2.50 -9.86 -13.65
N GLN A 91 -3.81 -9.83 -13.40
CA GLN A 91 -4.66 -11.00 -13.39
C GLN A 91 -5.94 -10.69 -14.16
N ASN A 92 -6.18 -11.37 -15.28
CA ASN A 92 -7.39 -11.23 -16.10
C ASN A 92 -7.73 -9.74 -16.41
N ASP A 93 -6.81 -9.01 -17.03
CA ASP A 93 -6.95 -7.58 -17.35
C ASP A 93 -7.22 -6.67 -16.14
N THR A 94 -6.90 -7.14 -14.93
CA THR A 94 -7.02 -6.40 -13.67
C THR A 94 -5.65 -6.27 -13.04
N LEU A 95 -5.29 -5.04 -12.65
CA LEU A 95 -4.12 -4.78 -11.83
C LEU A 95 -4.50 -5.05 -10.37
N VAL A 96 -3.77 -5.96 -9.73
CA VAL A 96 -4.01 -6.40 -8.36
C VAL A 96 -2.81 -6.00 -7.51
N LEU A 97 -3.05 -5.19 -6.49
CA LEU A 97 -2.10 -4.91 -5.43
C LEU A 97 -2.31 -5.93 -4.31
N GLU A 98 -1.32 -6.80 -4.11
CA GLU A 98 -1.30 -7.77 -3.03
C GLU A 98 -0.43 -7.25 -1.88
N HIS A 99 -1.05 -7.07 -0.72
CA HIS A 99 -0.38 -6.58 0.49
C HIS A 99 -0.41 -7.67 1.58
N PRO A 100 0.64 -7.83 2.42
CA PRO A 100 0.65 -8.79 3.52
C PRO A 100 -0.53 -8.64 4.49
N HIS A 101 -0.97 -7.40 4.68
CA HIS A 101 -2.20 -7.05 5.39
C HIS A 101 -3.43 -7.12 4.46
N SER A 102 -4.40 -7.97 4.79
CA SER A 102 -5.59 -8.25 3.95
C SER A 102 -6.41 -7.00 3.60
N ASP A 103 -6.46 -6.04 4.51
CA ASP A 103 -7.32 -4.85 4.37
C ASP A 103 -6.71 -3.74 3.50
N VAL A 104 -5.49 -3.96 2.97
CA VAL A 104 -4.73 -2.96 2.19
C VAL A 104 -4.61 -3.37 0.72
N GLY A 105 -5.05 -4.58 0.35
CA GLY A 105 -5.05 -5.03 -1.04
C GLY A 105 -6.09 -4.27 -1.86
N GLU A 106 -5.75 -3.95 -3.11
CA GLU A 106 -6.58 -3.14 -4.00
C GLU A 106 -6.60 -3.72 -5.42
N ARG A 107 -7.65 -3.41 -6.18
CA ARG A 107 -7.81 -3.91 -7.55
C ARG A 107 -8.36 -2.83 -8.47
N ALA A 108 -7.72 -2.63 -9.62
CA ALA A 108 -8.29 -1.78 -10.67
C ALA A 108 -8.31 -2.46 -12.04
N PRO A 109 -9.37 -2.21 -12.83
CA PRO A 109 -9.40 -2.66 -14.21
C PRO A 109 -8.34 -1.92 -15.03
N ILE A 110 -7.67 -2.66 -15.91
CA ILE A 110 -6.74 -2.10 -16.88
C ILE A 110 -7.56 -1.69 -18.10
N VAL A 111 -7.54 -0.40 -18.44
CA VAL A 111 -8.25 0.13 -19.60
C VAL A 111 -7.23 0.54 -20.65
N LEU A 112 -6.99 -0.35 -21.62
CA LEU A 112 -6.00 -0.14 -22.67
C LEU A 112 -6.64 -0.04 -24.06
N PRO A 113 -5.96 0.63 -25.02
CA PRO A 113 -6.39 0.66 -26.40
C PRO A 113 -6.46 -0.75 -27.01
N ARG A 114 -7.33 -0.93 -28.02
CA ARG A 114 -7.50 -2.22 -28.73
C ARG A 114 -6.25 -2.74 -29.44
N SER A 115 -5.23 -1.90 -29.59
CA SER A 115 -3.93 -2.29 -30.14
C SER A 115 -3.09 -3.11 -29.15
N VAL A 116 -3.44 -3.12 -27.86
CA VAL A 116 -2.77 -3.95 -26.86
C VAL A 116 -3.47 -5.31 -26.78
N THR A 117 -2.69 -6.38 -26.94
CA THR A 117 -3.21 -7.76 -27.00
C THR A 117 -2.97 -8.53 -25.72
N SER A 118 -1.88 -8.22 -24.99
CA SER A 118 -1.60 -8.83 -23.68
C SER A 118 -0.88 -7.86 -22.76
N VAL A 119 -1.17 -7.98 -21.46
CA VAL A 119 -0.47 -7.31 -20.37
C VAL A 119 -0.14 -8.38 -19.33
N GLU A 120 1.14 -8.60 -19.08
CA GLU A 120 1.59 -9.65 -18.18
C GLU A 120 2.75 -9.19 -17.30
N GLY A 121 2.93 -9.88 -16.17
CA GLY A 121 4.07 -9.69 -15.29
C GLY A 121 3.69 -9.37 -13.85
N GLU A 122 4.71 -9.28 -13.02
CA GLU A 122 4.59 -8.95 -11.62
C GLU A 122 5.74 -8.04 -11.18
N TRP A 123 5.45 -7.19 -10.22
CA TRP A 123 6.39 -6.29 -9.60
C TRP A 123 6.38 -6.44 -8.10
N ARG A 124 7.53 -6.12 -7.51
CA ARG A 124 7.74 -6.06 -6.08
C ARG A 124 8.19 -4.65 -5.71
N SER A 125 7.60 -4.07 -4.66
CA SER A 125 7.80 -2.64 -4.36
C SER A 125 9.21 -2.25 -3.89
N ASP A 126 10.07 -3.21 -3.53
CA ASP A 126 11.48 -3.01 -3.14
C ASP A 126 12.48 -3.16 -4.30
N GLU A 127 11.95 -3.46 -5.49
CA GLU A 127 12.70 -3.61 -6.73
C GLU A 127 12.44 -2.43 -7.66
N GLN A 128 13.30 -2.28 -8.67
CA GLN A 128 13.08 -1.27 -9.70
C GLN A 128 11.98 -1.77 -10.64
N THR A 129 10.93 -0.99 -10.85
CA THR A 129 9.79 -1.40 -11.68
C THR A 129 9.82 -0.72 -13.04
N VAL A 130 9.82 -1.51 -14.11
CA VAL A 130 9.91 -1.05 -15.49
C VAL A 130 8.78 -1.65 -16.31
N ILE A 131 8.08 -0.79 -17.05
CA ILE A 131 7.11 -1.18 -18.07
C ILE A 131 7.86 -1.31 -19.39
N THR A 132 7.82 -2.50 -19.99
CA THR A 132 8.34 -2.76 -21.33
C THR A 132 7.15 -2.94 -22.27
N ALA A 133 6.94 -1.99 -23.18
CA ALA A 133 5.96 -2.11 -24.25
C ALA A 133 6.66 -2.45 -25.56
N GLU A 134 6.38 -3.63 -26.11
CA GLU A 134 6.95 -4.13 -27.35
C GLU A 134 5.84 -4.22 -28.41
N ARG A 135 6.10 -3.63 -29.58
CA ARG A 135 5.23 -3.76 -30.75
C ARG A 135 5.69 -4.93 -31.59
N SER A 136 4.78 -5.86 -31.84
CA SER A 136 4.93 -6.94 -32.81
C SER A 136 3.85 -6.78 -33.88
N ASP A 137 4.26 -6.47 -35.11
CA ASP A 137 3.39 -6.12 -36.23
C ASP A 137 2.38 -4.99 -35.91
N ASP A 138 1.08 -5.32 -35.84
CA ASP A 138 -0.02 -4.38 -35.53
C ASP A 138 -0.49 -4.49 -34.06
N THR A 139 0.19 -5.31 -33.27
CA THR A 139 -0.16 -5.59 -31.86
C THR A 139 0.91 -5.10 -30.91
N ILE A 140 0.50 -4.72 -29.70
CA ILE A 140 1.38 -4.27 -28.62
C ILE A 140 1.25 -5.27 -27.47
N GLU A 141 2.38 -5.76 -27.00
CA GLU A 141 2.49 -6.57 -25.79
C GLU A 141 3.15 -5.72 -24.70
N ILE A 142 2.55 -5.69 -23.51
CA ILE A 142 3.09 -4.96 -22.37
C ILE A 142 3.56 -5.96 -21.32
N ARG A 143 4.80 -5.82 -20.87
CA ARG A 143 5.36 -6.59 -19.76
C ARG A 143 5.76 -5.69 -18.61
N LEU A 144 5.42 -6.15 -17.41
CA LEU A 144 5.85 -5.60 -16.14
C LEU A 144 7.13 -6.34 -15.73
N GLU A 145 8.28 -5.69 -15.82
CA GLU A 145 9.59 -6.28 -15.56
C GLU A 145 10.30 -5.59 -14.40
N THR A 146 11.14 -6.34 -13.68
CA THR A 146 12.07 -5.78 -12.70
C THR A 146 13.30 -5.23 -13.43
N GLY A 147 13.60 -3.94 -13.24
CA GLY A 147 14.76 -3.27 -13.83
C GLY A 147 16.08 -3.71 -13.19
N GLU A 148 17.15 -3.73 -13.99
CA GLU A 148 18.51 -3.97 -13.52
C GLU A 148 19.04 -2.73 -12.78
N ARG A 149 19.54 -2.92 -11.56
CA ARG A 149 20.02 -1.87 -10.64
C ARG A 149 21.29 -1.16 -11.11
#